data_AF-A0A703SZY2-F1
#
_entry.id   AF-A0A703SZY2-F1
#
_cell.length_a   1.000
_cell.length_b   1.000
_cell.length_c   1.000
_cell.angle_alpha   90.00
_cell.angle_beta   90.00
_cell.angle_gamma   90.00
#
_symmetry.space_group_name_H-M   'P 1'
#
loop_
_entity.id
_entity.type
_entity.pdbx_description
1 polymer ?
#
loop_
_entity_poly.entity_id
_entity_poly.type
_entity_poly.pdbx_seq_one_letter_code
_entity_poly.pdbx_strand_id
1 'polypeptide(L)'
;IFAGYKTEAAPFDQATGGYHGGEKSVTQQVDSARTMVIGHTGAQIFNSITSNAVPEPDGSDSEKNLFVMLDTAIAALKTPVEGNDVEKEKAAAAIDKTNRGLKNSLNNVLTVRAELGTQLSELSTLDSLGSDRALGQKLQMSNLVDVDWNSVISSYVMQQAALQASYKTFTDMQGMSLFQLNR
;
A
#
# COMPACT_ATOMS: atom_id res chain seq x y z
N ILE A 1 2.70 -0.01 16.65
CA ILE A 1 2.20 0.69 15.44
C ILE A 1 3.11 1.86 15.07
N PHE A 2 3.25 2.90 15.91
CA PHE A 2 4.02 4.11 15.58
C PHE A 2 5.53 4.05 15.88
N ALA A 3 6.10 2.86 16.05
CA ALA A 3 7.51 2.69 16.35
C ALA A 3 8.39 2.42 15.10
N GLY A 4 7.80 2.49 13.91
CA GLY A 4 8.47 2.02 12.69
C GLY A 4 8.84 0.55 12.83
N TYR A 5 10.10 0.22 12.50
CA TYR A 5 10.63 -1.14 12.65
C TYR A 5 11.07 -1.50 14.09
N LYS A 6 11.06 -0.57 15.05
CA LYS A 6 11.39 -0.85 16.47
C LYS A 6 10.14 -1.33 17.22
N THR A 7 9.62 -2.50 16.88
CA THR A 7 8.31 -2.98 17.38
C THR A 7 8.32 -3.54 18.80
N GLU A 8 9.51 -3.74 19.39
CA GLU A 8 9.70 -4.42 20.68
C GLU A 8 9.49 -3.51 21.90
N ALA A 9 9.42 -2.19 21.70
CA ALA A 9 9.29 -1.22 22.77
C ALA A 9 8.25 -0.14 22.47
N ALA A 10 7.75 0.50 23.53
CA ALA A 10 6.87 1.66 23.39
C ALA A 10 7.62 2.81 22.70
N PRO A 11 7.02 3.46 21.67
CA PRO A 11 7.70 4.51 20.92
C PRO A 11 7.82 5.84 21.66
N PHE A 12 7.05 6.05 22.72
CA PHE A 12 7.05 7.28 23.52
C PHE A 12 7.31 6.96 24.99
N ASP A 13 8.16 7.76 25.61
CA ASP A 13 8.37 7.75 27.06
C ASP A 13 7.13 8.32 27.77
N GLN A 14 6.70 7.64 28.84
CA GLN A 14 5.45 7.98 29.53
C GLN A 14 5.57 9.23 30.41
N ALA A 15 6.78 9.58 30.86
CA ALA A 15 6.99 10.71 31.76
C ALA A 15 7.26 12.02 31.00
N THR A 16 7.96 11.92 29.87
CA THR A 16 8.46 13.07 29.11
C THR A 16 7.80 13.25 27.75
N GLY A 17 7.08 12.23 27.26
CA GLY A 17 6.56 12.22 25.88
C GLY A 17 7.67 12.15 24.82
N GLY A 18 8.92 11.85 25.21
CA GLY A 18 10.06 11.73 24.30
C GLY A 18 9.90 10.56 23.33
N TYR A 19 10.23 10.76 22.05
CA TYR A 19 10.15 9.71 21.04
C TYR A 19 11.42 8.86 21.01
N HIS A 20 11.27 7.53 21.08
CA HIS A 20 12.35 6.55 21.05
C HIS A 20 12.17 5.44 20.00
N GLY A 21 11.14 5.57 19.16
CA GLY A 21 10.87 4.62 18.07
C GLY A 21 11.91 4.67 16.94
N GLY A 22 11.60 3.98 15.84
CA GLY A 22 12.40 3.97 14.62
C GLY A 22 12.17 5.22 13.76
N GLU A 23 13.17 5.58 12.96
CA GLU A 23 13.11 6.75 12.07
C GLU A 23 12.49 6.41 10.70
N LYS A 24 12.46 5.13 10.34
CA LYS A 24 11.98 4.66 9.05
C LYS A 24 10.51 4.22 9.17
N SER A 25 9.67 4.80 8.32
CA SER A 25 8.31 4.32 8.09
C SER A 25 8.34 2.89 7.57
N VAL A 26 7.35 2.10 7.94
CA VAL A 26 7.18 0.75 7.40
C VAL A 26 6.56 0.87 6.02
N THR A 27 7.19 0.23 5.03
CA THR A 27 6.71 0.24 3.65
C THR A 27 6.42 -1.17 3.15
N GLN A 28 5.48 -1.30 2.23
CA GLN A 28 5.09 -2.56 1.59
C GLN A 28 5.01 -2.38 0.08
N GLN A 29 5.53 -3.36 -0.67
CA GLN A 29 5.33 -3.42 -2.11
C GLN A 29 3.89 -3.89 -2.41
N VAL A 30 3.18 -3.11 -3.22
CA VAL A 30 1.74 -3.29 -3.50
C VAL A 30 1.46 -3.60 -4.98
N ASP A 31 2.44 -3.38 -5.85
CA ASP A 31 2.48 -3.85 -7.24
C ASP A 31 3.96 -4.06 -7.63
N SER A 32 4.20 -4.70 -8.77
CA SER A 32 5.51 -4.97 -9.39
C SER A 32 6.49 -3.78 -9.38
N ALA A 33 5.99 -2.54 -9.42
CA ALA A 33 6.81 -1.33 -9.44
C ALA A 33 6.45 -0.29 -8.36
N ARG A 34 5.56 -0.62 -7.41
CA ARG A 34 5.00 0.36 -6.45
C ARG A 34 5.17 -0.08 -5.02
N THR A 35 5.68 0.83 -4.19
CA THR A 35 5.82 0.66 -2.74
C THR A 35 5.03 1.76 -2.04
N MET A 36 4.27 1.40 -1.01
CA MET A 36 3.48 2.33 -0.21
C MET A 36 3.91 2.30 1.25
N VAL A 37 3.74 3.41 1.95
CA VAL A 37 3.90 3.47 3.41
C VAL A 37 2.68 2.83 4.05
N ILE A 38 2.89 1.86 4.93
CA ILE A 38 1.82 1.18 5.68
C ILE A 38 1.89 1.46 7.19
N GLY A 39 2.93 2.15 7.64
CA GLY A 39 3.11 2.52 9.04
C GLY A 39 3.99 3.76 9.18
N HIS A 40 3.36 4.91 9.42
CA HIS A 40 4.06 6.14 9.79
C HIS A 40 4.64 6.05 11.20
N THR A 41 5.77 6.71 11.42
CA THR A 41 6.43 6.76 12.73
C THR A 41 5.72 7.78 13.64
N GLY A 42 5.83 7.57 14.96
CA GLY A 42 5.27 8.49 15.94
C GLY A 42 5.91 9.87 15.85
N ALA A 43 7.19 9.96 15.49
CA ALA A 43 7.84 11.24 15.24
C ALA A 43 7.15 12.01 14.11
N GLN A 44 6.85 11.35 12.99
CA GLN A 44 6.16 11.97 11.85
C GLN A 44 4.75 12.46 12.18
N ILE A 45 4.04 11.81 13.13
CA ILE A 45 2.65 12.15 13.45
C ILE A 45 2.55 13.13 14.62
N PHE A 46 3.31 12.92 15.69
CA PHE A 46 3.13 13.58 16.98
C PHE A 46 4.31 14.46 17.41
N ASN A 47 5.45 14.39 16.71
CA ASN A 47 6.65 15.17 17.00
C ASN A 47 7.13 15.96 15.78
N SER A 48 6.18 16.46 14.98
CA SER A 48 6.44 17.20 13.76
C SER A 48 5.30 18.17 13.50
N ILE A 49 5.61 19.24 12.78
CA ILE A 49 4.66 20.22 12.28
C ILE A 49 4.85 20.35 10.77
N THR A 50 3.80 20.73 10.07
CA THR A 50 3.79 20.93 8.62
C THR A 50 4.45 22.26 8.24
N SER A 51 4.83 22.43 6.97
CA SER A 51 5.45 23.67 6.48
C SER A 51 4.53 24.90 6.57
N ASN A 52 3.21 24.69 6.61
CA ASN A 52 2.19 25.73 6.79
C ASN A 52 1.77 25.91 8.26
N ALA A 53 2.60 25.48 9.21
CA ALA A 53 2.37 25.71 10.63
C ALA A 53 2.28 27.21 10.94
N VAL A 54 1.37 27.57 11.86
CA VAL A 54 1.28 28.92 12.42
C VAL A 54 2.53 29.18 13.25
N PRO A 55 3.37 30.17 12.91
CA PRO A 55 4.59 30.46 13.65
C PRO A 55 4.28 31.12 15.00
N GLU A 56 5.27 31.10 15.90
CA GLU A 56 5.16 31.87 17.13
C GLU A 56 5.27 33.39 16.85
N PRO A 57 4.47 34.24 17.53
CA PRO A 57 4.46 35.68 17.28
C PRO A 57 5.80 36.38 17.53
N ASP A 58 6.62 35.81 18.41
CA ASP A 58 7.95 36.31 18.77
C ASP A 58 9.06 35.82 17.83
N GLY A 59 8.72 35.00 16.83
CA GLY A 59 9.68 34.40 15.92
C GLY A 59 10.49 33.24 16.50
N SER A 60 10.16 32.78 17.72
CA SER A 60 10.78 31.59 18.30
C SER A 60 10.33 30.30 17.61
N ASP A 61 11.09 29.23 17.81
CA ASP A 61 10.72 27.91 17.32
C ASP A 61 9.40 27.44 17.95
N SER A 62 8.49 26.97 17.10
CA SER A 62 7.29 26.26 17.54
C SER A 62 7.65 24.92 18.17
N GLU A 63 6.97 24.59 19.27
CA GLU A 63 6.99 23.24 19.81
C GLU A 63 6.44 22.27 18.75
N LYS A 64 7.03 21.08 18.65
CA LYS A 64 6.64 20.05 17.68
C LYS A 64 6.03 18.83 18.34
N ASN A 65 6.36 18.59 19.60
CA ASN A 65 5.89 17.45 20.36
C ASN A 65 4.54 17.75 21.00
N LEU A 66 3.49 17.06 20.53
CA LEU A 66 2.13 17.17 21.05
C LEU A 66 2.05 16.96 22.57
N PHE A 67 2.82 16.02 23.10
CA PHE A 67 2.77 15.67 24.52
C PHE A 67 3.41 16.77 25.37
N VAL A 68 4.53 17.34 24.92
CA VAL A 68 5.18 18.48 25.60
C VAL A 68 4.29 19.72 25.59
N MET A 69 3.53 19.95 24.51
CA MET A 69 2.52 21.03 24.48
C MET A 69 1.47 20.85 25.57
N LEU A 70 0.93 19.63 25.72
CA LEU A 70 -0.08 19.32 26.73
C LEU A 70 0.49 19.47 28.14
N ASP A 71 1.70 19.00 28.39
CA ASP A 71 2.37 19.14 29.69
C ASP A 71 2.64 20.62 30.03
N THR A 72 3.05 21.41 29.03
CA THR A 72 3.25 22.86 29.20
C THR A 72 1.95 23.56 29.59
N ALA A 73 0.83 23.25 28.93
CA ALA A 73 -0.46 23.80 29.31
C ALA A 73 -0.92 23.33 30.70
N ILE A 74 -0.75 22.04 31.02
CA ILE A 74 -1.10 21.52 32.35
C ILE A 74 -0.28 22.19 33.44
N ALA A 75 1.02 22.41 33.22
CA ALA A 75 1.90 23.10 34.16
C ALA A 75 1.48 24.57 34.34
N ALA A 76 1.16 25.27 33.25
CA ALA A 76 0.65 26.64 33.30
C ALA A 76 -0.66 26.73 34.09
N LEU A 77 -1.60 25.80 33.87
CA LEU A 77 -2.89 25.75 34.58
C LEU A 77 -2.77 25.41 36.06
N LYS A 78 -1.68 24.74 36.47
CA LYS A 78 -1.40 24.43 37.89
C LYS A 78 -0.73 25.57 38.64
N THR A 79 -0.26 26.59 37.94
CA THR A 79 0.44 27.72 38.55
C THR A 79 -0.58 28.71 39.13
N PRO A 80 -0.56 29.01 40.44
CA PRO A 80 -1.45 30.01 41.02
C PRO A 80 -1.13 31.40 40.47
N VAL A 81 -2.15 32.12 39.98
CA VAL A 81 -2.01 33.45 39.36
C VAL A 81 -2.67 34.58 40.16
N GLU A 82 -3.23 34.26 41.34
CA GLU A 82 -3.93 35.25 42.17
C GLU A 82 -2.98 36.32 42.69
N GLY A 83 -3.32 37.59 42.48
CA GLY A 83 -2.53 38.74 42.93
C GLY A 83 -1.17 38.90 42.23
N ASN A 84 -0.89 38.13 41.18
CA ASN A 84 0.37 38.17 40.45
C ASN A 84 0.16 38.31 38.94
N ASP A 85 0.17 39.56 38.47
CA ASP A 85 -0.06 39.89 37.06
C ASP A 85 1.00 39.28 36.12
N VAL A 86 2.24 39.12 36.60
CA VAL A 86 3.34 38.53 35.81
C VAL A 86 3.07 37.04 35.55
N GLU A 87 2.68 36.29 36.58
CA GLU A 87 2.36 34.86 36.42
C GLU A 87 1.08 34.65 35.62
N LYS A 88 0.11 35.57 35.74
CA LYS A 88 -1.09 35.59 34.89
C LYS A 88 -0.76 35.75 33.41
N GLU A 89 0.13 36.69 33.07
CA GLU A 89 0.56 36.92 31.70
C GLU A 89 1.35 35.72 31.14
N LYS A 90 2.25 35.14 31.94
CA LYS A 90 2.98 33.90 31.55
C LYS A 90 2.02 32.73 31.29
N ALA A 91 1.04 32.53 32.16
CA ALA A 91 0.06 31.46 31.99
C ALA A 91 -0.77 31.66 30.70
N ALA A 92 -1.21 32.89 30.43
CA ALA A 92 -1.91 33.22 29.19
C ALA A 92 -1.04 32.94 27.95
N ALA A 93 0.21 33.38 27.95
CA ALA A 93 1.15 33.15 26.85
C ALA A 93 1.42 31.65 26.61
N ALA A 94 1.55 30.86 27.68
CA ALA A 94 1.73 29.40 27.59
C ALA A 94 0.50 28.69 26.99
N ILE A 95 -0.70 29.12 27.39
CA ILE A 95 -1.96 28.60 26.83
C ILE A 95 -2.09 28.98 25.35
N ASP A 96 -1.76 30.21 24.98
CA ASP A 96 -1.80 30.68 23.60
C ASP A 96 -0.81 29.93 22.71
N LYS A 97 0.43 29.73 23.20
CA LYS A 97 1.45 28.91 22.52
C LYS A 97 0.97 27.47 22.36
N THR A 98 0.35 26.89 23.39
CA THR A 98 -0.22 25.56 23.31
C THR A 98 -1.36 25.49 22.28
N ASN A 99 -2.25 26.48 22.22
CA ASN A 99 -3.34 26.50 21.25
C ASN A 99 -2.83 26.51 19.80
N ARG A 100 -1.79 27.31 19.51
CA ARG A 100 -1.10 27.31 18.21
C ARG A 100 -0.45 25.95 17.93
N GLY A 101 0.31 25.43 18.89
CA GLY A 101 0.95 24.12 18.79
C GLY A 101 -0.04 22.98 18.48
N LEU A 102 -1.16 22.92 19.21
CA LEU A 102 -2.20 21.91 19.00
C LEU A 102 -2.87 22.04 17.63
N LYS A 103 -3.10 23.25 17.12
CA LYS A 103 -3.59 23.47 15.76
C LYS A 103 -2.59 22.95 14.72
N ASN A 104 -1.30 23.22 14.92
CA ASN A 104 -0.24 22.74 14.03
C ASN A 104 -0.12 21.20 14.06
N SER A 105 -0.21 20.61 15.26
CA SER A 105 -0.22 19.14 15.43
C SER A 105 -1.43 18.50 14.76
N LEU A 106 -2.62 19.09 14.92
CA LEU A 106 -3.84 18.62 14.25
C LEU A 106 -3.69 18.68 12.72
N ASN A 107 -3.13 19.77 12.19
CA ASN A 107 -2.84 19.89 10.76
C ASN A 107 -1.90 18.79 10.26
N ASN A 108 -0.87 18.46 11.04
CA ASN A 108 0.03 17.35 10.73
C ASN A 108 -0.69 16.00 10.70
N VAL A 109 -1.52 15.70 11.72
CA VAL A 109 -2.34 14.47 11.74
C VAL A 109 -3.29 14.41 10.55
N LEU A 110 -3.92 15.53 10.18
CA LEU A 110 -4.80 15.60 9.00
C LEU A 110 -4.03 15.37 7.70
N THR A 111 -2.79 15.86 7.60
CA THR A 111 -1.92 15.64 6.45
C THR A 111 -1.59 14.17 6.29
N VAL A 112 -1.17 13.49 7.36
CA VAL A 112 -0.92 12.04 7.35
C VAL A 112 -2.19 11.28 7.00
N ARG A 113 -3.35 11.68 7.54
CA ARG A 113 -4.64 11.05 7.23
C ARG A 113 -5.03 11.24 5.75
N ALA A 114 -4.73 12.39 5.17
CA ALA A 114 -4.96 12.64 3.74
C ALA A 114 -4.07 11.75 2.87
N GLU A 115 -2.78 11.62 3.22
CA GLU A 115 -1.86 10.69 2.56
C GLU A 115 -2.39 9.25 2.59
N LEU A 116 -2.79 8.75 3.77
CA LEU A 116 -3.40 7.42 3.90
C LEU A 116 -4.65 7.27 3.03
N GLY A 117 -5.48 8.31 2.93
CA GLY A 117 -6.65 8.32 2.03
C GLY A 117 -6.27 8.14 0.56
N THR A 118 -5.22 8.82 0.09
CA THR A 118 -4.72 8.66 -1.28
C THR A 118 -4.17 7.27 -1.53
N GLN A 119 -3.44 6.70 -0.57
CA GLN A 119 -2.91 5.34 -0.65
C GLN A 119 -4.03 4.29 -0.70
N LEU A 120 -5.07 4.45 0.11
CA LEU A 120 -6.24 3.55 0.08
C LEU A 120 -6.98 3.61 -1.27
N SER A 121 -7.12 4.81 -1.85
CA SER A 121 -7.72 4.93 -3.18
C SER A 121 -6.87 4.27 -4.26
N GLU A 122 -5.55 4.37 -4.16
CA GLU A 122 -4.65 3.71 -5.09
C GLU A 122 -4.69 2.19 -4.91
N LEU A 123 -4.73 1.68 -3.67
CA LEU A 123 -4.90 0.24 -3.40
C LEU A 123 -6.19 -0.32 -3.99
N SER A 124 -7.31 0.41 -3.88
CA SER A 124 -8.57 0.02 -4.53
C SER A 124 -8.43 -0.06 -6.06
N THR A 125 -7.69 0.88 -6.66
CA THR A 125 -7.40 0.86 -8.11
C THR A 125 -6.54 -0.34 -8.49
N LEU A 126 -5.52 -0.66 -7.69
CA LEU A 126 -4.64 -1.81 -7.91
C LEU A 126 -5.40 -3.14 -7.76
N ASP A 127 -6.33 -3.24 -6.82
CA ASP A 127 -7.18 -4.42 -6.63
C ASP A 127 -8.09 -4.68 -7.83
N SER A 128 -8.73 -3.63 -8.36
CA SER A 128 -9.51 -3.71 -9.62
C SER A 128 -8.65 -4.16 -10.79
N LEU A 129 -7.46 -3.58 -10.96
CA LEU A 129 -6.52 -3.96 -12.02
C LEU A 129 -6.03 -5.40 -11.87
N GLY A 130 -5.82 -5.86 -10.64
CA GLY A 130 -5.47 -7.25 -10.33
C GLY A 130 -6.57 -8.22 -10.75
N SER A 131 -7.83 -7.88 -10.46
CA SER A 131 -9.00 -8.66 -10.86
C SER A 131 -9.15 -8.76 -12.38
N ASP A 132 -8.97 -7.64 -13.11
CA ASP A 132 -9.01 -7.62 -14.58
C ASP A 132 -7.91 -8.48 -15.20
N ARG A 133 -6.68 -8.40 -14.66
CA ARG A 133 -5.55 -9.24 -15.10
C ARG A 133 -5.83 -10.71 -14.86
N ALA A 134 -6.38 -11.07 -13.69
CA ALA A 134 -6.74 -12.44 -13.38
C ALA A 134 -7.80 -12.99 -14.35
N LEU A 135 -8.82 -12.18 -14.69
CA LEU A 135 -9.81 -12.54 -15.70
C LEU A 135 -9.19 -12.73 -17.09
N GLY A 136 -8.35 -11.80 -17.53
CA GLY A 136 -7.65 -11.90 -18.81
C GLY A 136 -6.77 -13.14 -18.92
N GLN A 137 -6.02 -13.46 -17.86
CA GLN A 137 -5.21 -14.68 -17.77
C GLN A 137 -6.07 -15.94 -17.79
N LYS A 138 -7.24 -15.93 -17.12
CA LYS A 138 -8.20 -17.04 -17.18
C LYS A 138 -8.76 -17.25 -18.58
N LEU A 139 -9.10 -16.17 -19.30
CA LEU A 139 -9.56 -16.24 -20.69
C LEU A 139 -8.46 -16.75 -21.63
N GLN A 140 -7.23 -16.26 -21.46
CA GLN A 140 -6.08 -16.75 -22.23
C GLN A 140 -5.85 -18.24 -21.99
N MET A 141 -5.92 -18.69 -20.73
CA MET A 141 -5.82 -20.10 -20.38
C MET A 141 -6.95 -20.94 -20.98
N SER A 142 -8.21 -20.49 -20.86
CA SER A 142 -9.38 -21.14 -21.47
C SER A 142 -9.21 -21.25 -22.99
N ASN A 143 -8.81 -20.19 -23.69
CA ASN A 143 -8.52 -20.25 -25.12
C ASN A 143 -7.38 -21.20 -25.47
N LEU A 144 -6.36 -21.34 -24.62
CA LEU A 144 -5.24 -22.25 -24.88
C LEU A 144 -5.60 -23.72 -24.61
N VAL A 145 -6.52 -23.99 -23.67
CA VAL A 145 -6.91 -25.35 -23.26
C VAL A 145 -8.14 -25.86 -24.03
N ASP A 146 -9.12 -25.00 -24.29
CA ASP A 146 -10.42 -25.37 -24.89
C ASP A 146 -10.35 -25.53 -26.41
N VAL A 147 -9.32 -24.98 -27.07
CA VAL A 147 -9.21 -25.00 -28.55
C VAL A 147 -8.69 -26.34 -29.11
N ASP A 148 -7.99 -27.17 -28.32
CA ASP A 148 -7.18 -28.25 -28.94
C ASP A 148 -7.59 -29.70 -28.67
N TRP A 149 -8.52 -30.02 -27.77
CA TRP A 149 -8.90 -31.44 -27.58
C TRP A 149 -9.71 -32.01 -28.76
N ASN A 150 -10.70 -31.26 -29.26
CA ASN A 150 -11.52 -31.71 -30.40
C ASN A 150 -10.76 -31.66 -31.74
N SER A 151 -9.88 -30.68 -31.91
CA SER A 151 -9.04 -30.49 -33.09
C SER A 151 -7.99 -31.61 -33.23
N VAL A 152 -7.29 -31.93 -32.14
CA VAL A 152 -6.25 -32.98 -32.12
C VAL A 152 -6.85 -34.37 -32.32
N ILE A 153 -8.01 -34.67 -31.72
CA ILE A 153 -8.67 -35.96 -31.94
C ILE A 153 -9.14 -36.11 -33.40
N SER A 154 -9.75 -35.06 -33.96
CA SER A 154 -10.21 -35.09 -35.36
C SER A 154 -9.06 -35.22 -36.36
N SER A 155 -7.97 -34.47 -36.17
CA SER A 155 -6.78 -34.57 -37.02
C SER A 155 -6.10 -35.94 -36.90
N TYR A 156 -6.04 -36.54 -35.71
CA TYR A 156 -5.54 -37.90 -35.51
C TYR A 156 -6.41 -38.96 -36.21
N VAL A 157 -7.74 -38.88 -36.07
CA VAL A 157 -8.67 -39.79 -36.77
C VAL A 157 -8.55 -39.64 -38.29
N MET A 158 -8.41 -38.40 -38.78
CA MET A 158 -8.27 -38.12 -40.21
C MET A 158 -6.93 -38.66 -40.76
N GLN A 159 -5.83 -38.55 -40.00
CA GLN A 159 -4.55 -39.17 -40.35
C GLN A 159 -4.63 -40.70 -40.34
N GLN A 160 -5.31 -41.30 -39.36
CA GLN A 160 -5.54 -42.75 -39.32
C GLN A 160 -6.35 -43.24 -40.51
N ALA A 161 -7.41 -42.51 -40.89
CA ALA A 161 -8.22 -42.80 -42.07
C ALA A 161 -7.39 -42.67 -43.37
N ALA A 162 -6.58 -41.63 -43.49
CA ALA A 162 -5.70 -41.44 -44.65
C ALA A 162 -4.64 -42.56 -44.76
N LEU A 163 -4.09 -43.00 -43.63
CA LEU A 163 -3.13 -44.11 -43.59
C LEU A 163 -3.79 -45.44 -44.00
N GLN A 164 -4.99 -45.74 -43.47
CA GLN A 164 -5.76 -46.93 -43.85
C GLN A 164 -6.14 -46.91 -45.34
N ALA A 165 -6.59 -45.76 -45.85
CA ALA A 165 -6.87 -45.58 -47.26
C ALA A 165 -5.61 -45.81 -48.10
N SER A 166 -4.47 -45.26 -47.71
CA SER A 166 -3.19 -45.44 -48.40
C SER A 166 -2.75 -46.92 -48.44
N TYR A 167 -2.89 -47.65 -47.32
CA TYR A 167 -2.64 -49.09 -47.29
C TYR A 167 -3.59 -49.87 -48.21
N LYS A 168 -4.87 -49.49 -48.23
CA LYS A 168 -5.87 -50.13 -49.08
C LYS A 168 -5.59 -49.88 -50.55
N THR A 169 -5.33 -48.63 -50.95
CA THR A 169 -4.99 -48.27 -52.34
C THR A 169 -3.68 -48.93 -52.78
N PHE A 170 -2.67 -49.02 -51.91
CA PHE A 170 -1.43 -49.73 -52.21
C PHE A 170 -1.65 -51.23 -52.42
N THR A 171 -2.42 -51.86 -51.53
CA THR A 171 -2.77 -53.30 -51.66
C THR A 171 -3.62 -53.56 -52.90
N ASP A 172 -4.56 -52.68 -53.23
CA ASP A 172 -5.40 -52.78 -54.41
C ASP A 172 -4.60 -52.58 -55.70
N MET A 173 -3.63 -51.66 -55.73
CA MET A 173 -2.70 -51.50 -56.87
C MET A 173 -1.77 -52.71 -57.03
N GLN A 174 -1.24 -53.27 -55.94
CA GLN A 174 -0.45 -54.51 -55.99
C GLN A 174 -1.29 -55.70 -56.48
N GLY A 175 -2.55 -55.80 -56.06
CA GLY A 175 -3.49 -56.81 -56.53
C GLY A 175 -3.81 -56.66 -58.02
N MET A 176 -4.14 -55.45 -58.48
CA MET A 176 -4.46 -55.19 -59.89
C MET A 176 -3.27 -55.38 -60.83
N SER A 177 -2.05 -55.05 -60.40
CA SER A 177 -0.82 -55.26 -61.20
C SER A 177 -0.47 -56.74 -61.39
N LEU A 178 -0.89 -57.63 -60.50
CA LEU A 178 -0.61 -59.07 -60.59
C LEU A 178 -1.70 -59.84 -61.37
N PHE A 179 -2.89 -59.27 -61.55
CA PHE A 179 -3.98 -59.90 -62.34
C PHE A 179 -4.10 -59.38 -63.78
N GLN A 180 -3.37 -58.33 -64.17
CA GLN A 180 -3.36 -57.81 -65.55
C GLN A 180 -2.15 -58.24 -66.40
N LEU A 181 -1.16 -58.92 -65.81
CA LEU A 181 0.01 -59.42 -66.55
C LEU A 181 -0.09 -60.90 -66.98
N ASN A 182 -1.25 -61.54 -66.77
CA ASN A 182 -1.53 -62.92 -67.21
C ASN A 182 -2.91 -63.03 -67.90
N ARG A 183 -3.06 -62.37 -69.04
CA ARG A 183 -3.91 -62.85 -70.13
C ARG A 183 -3.32 -62.52 -71.48
#